data_AF-A0A9P1DT67-F1
#
_entry.id   AF-A0A9P1DT67-F1
#
_cell.length_a   1.000
_cell.length_b   1.000
_cell.length_c   1.000
_cell.angle_alpha   90.00
_cell.angle_beta   90.00
_cell.angle_gamma   90.00
#
_symmetry.space_group_name_H-M   'P 1'
#
loop_
_entity.id
_entity.type
_entity.pdbx_description
1 polymer ?
#
loop_
_entity_poly.entity_id
_entity_poly.type
_entity_poly.pdbx_seq_one_letter_code
_entity_poly.pdbx_strand_id
1 'polypeptide(L)'
;MSRSNSREAIGEMHMRGRMKGSDFHVTSAERQWEKVTVDEATRMRLNGESAQCMAHMKAMKKAGGVSLREADGADTSKDQDWPLDESCFAKCADMYCLITTGLWLVPKVLIFVIPMLLLELPALVLLRSYVATLKPGTDKVRRSGRFWMSFVLASLLFFPAGILAIVSLMVDYLFYWLFGITFCIFTSRYCAVWRSMKALNPYRNGPWIISHLPDIYVALTGQTARQGIFEIAWSLSNMLLFIPWFKYYVTVNPWLQNLDHRFVSQITTSMSDIAPAEHCASILQEIISRAKHHPGRARKVDLWSFVPHYPSPPPGRRYALGLQQGVRYTSPLIQFLLIVHTTHANSCDGNSTEQHVASNSCQLPIYRVILWYNNPYHFLTAWVEASISTGGPSQPEKVDGVEHPMWGVSSASPLAAGRASLTGLGVIDSFFDYWLPVLVHEVRYSHHRMAGKSHQEALQIANDMYQEVHSKDGISRPIADKVGLDQYHGDSAYDDYGLPKQVTV
;
A
#
# COMPACT_ATOMS: atom_id res chain seq x y z
N MET A 1 53.01 -35.25 -47.61
CA MET A 1 53.32 -36.68 -47.36
C MET A 1 53.99 -36.80 -45.99
N SER A 2 53.61 -37.83 -45.23
CA SER A 2 54.16 -38.37 -43.95
C SER A 2 54.35 -37.39 -42.77
N ARG A 3 53.58 -37.45 -41.68
CA ARG A 3 53.45 -38.48 -40.61
C ARG A 3 54.64 -38.60 -39.63
N SER A 4 54.24 -38.67 -38.35
CA SER A 4 54.88 -39.25 -37.15
C SER A 4 55.83 -38.32 -36.41
N ASN A 5 55.52 -37.83 -35.20
CA ASN A 5 55.26 -38.46 -33.88
C ASN A 5 56.51 -38.33 -33.00
N SER A 6 56.43 -37.59 -31.89
CA SER A 6 56.50 -38.13 -30.52
C SER A 6 56.86 -37.07 -29.47
N ARG A 7 56.05 -37.05 -28.38
CA ARG A 7 56.38 -36.85 -26.94
C ARG A 7 57.07 -35.54 -26.52
N GLU A 8 56.87 -34.95 -25.33
CA GLU A 8 56.11 -35.20 -24.10
C GLU A 8 56.30 -33.91 -23.26
N ALA A 9 55.24 -33.38 -22.63
CA ALA A 9 55.32 -32.74 -21.30
C ALA A 9 53.90 -32.37 -20.84
N ILE A 10 53.44 -33.14 -19.87
CA ILE A 10 52.14 -33.10 -19.21
C ILE A 10 52.19 -32.04 -18.10
N GLY A 11 51.16 -31.20 -18.03
CA GLY A 11 50.84 -30.33 -16.91
C GLY A 11 49.34 -30.34 -16.69
N GLU A 12 48.83 -31.36 -16.02
CA GLU A 12 47.47 -31.42 -15.49
C GLU A 12 47.31 -30.43 -14.34
N MET A 13 46.32 -29.53 -14.42
CA MET A 13 45.74 -28.92 -13.23
C MET A 13 44.24 -29.22 -13.19
N HIS A 14 43.90 -30.20 -12.35
CA HIS A 14 42.56 -30.60 -11.97
C HIS A 14 41.78 -29.44 -11.33
N MET A 15 40.71 -28.98 -11.98
CA MET A 15 39.65 -28.19 -11.34
C MET A 15 38.44 -29.10 -11.09
N ARG A 16 38.45 -29.81 -9.96
CA ARG A 16 37.28 -30.44 -9.35
C ARG A 16 37.26 -30.09 -7.86
N GLY A 17 36.57 -29.01 -7.53
CA GLY A 17 36.21 -28.64 -6.16
C GLY A 17 34.71 -28.40 -6.09
N ARG A 18 33.99 -29.32 -5.43
CA ARG A 18 32.58 -29.18 -5.04
C ARG A 18 32.39 -27.86 -4.28
N MET A 19 31.55 -26.96 -4.78
CA MET A 19 31.02 -25.87 -3.97
C MET A 19 30.05 -26.46 -2.95
N LYS A 20 30.47 -26.50 -1.69
CA LYS A 20 29.58 -26.63 -0.54
C LYS A 20 29.03 -25.26 -0.22
N GLY A 21 27.73 -25.19 0.02
CA GLY A 21 27.06 -24.00 0.50
C GLY A 21 27.56 -23.58 1.88
N SER A 22 28.19 -22.43 1.92
CA SER A 22 28.27 -21.48 3.04
C SER A 22 29.00 -20.26 2.50
N ASP A 23 28.59 -19.07 2.93
CA ASP A 23 29.22 -17.78 2.66
C ASP A 23 28.69 -16.99 1.44
N PHE A 24 27.37 -16.72 1.47
CA PHE A 24 26.86 -15.44 0.95
C PHE A 24 27.37 -14.32 1.86
N HIS A 25 28.52 -13.73 1.49
CA HIS A 25 29.02 -12.52 2.13
C HIS A 25 28.13 -11.33 1.76
N VAL A 26 27.11 -11.11 2.59
CA VAL A 26 26.49 -9.80 2.81
C VAL A 26 27.61 -8.88 3.29
N THR A 27 28.00 -7.90 2.48
CA THR A 27 28.81 -6.80 3.01
C THR A 27 27.87 -5.93 3.85
N SER A 28 28.01 -6.11 5.15
CA SER A 28 27.27 -5.48 6.23
C SER A 28 27.50 -3.96 6.26
N ALA A 29 26.71 -3.21 5.49
CA ALA A 29 25.93 -2.17 6.15
C ALA A 29 24.93 -2.92 7.05
N GLU A 30 25.37 -3.32 8.25
CA GLU A 30 24.62 -4.11 9.24
C GLU A 30 23.15 -3.73 9.23
N ARG A 31 22.23 -4.71 9.17
CA ARG A 31 20.77 -4.51 9.12
C ARG A 31 20.33 -3.37 10.06
N GLN A 32 20.36 -2.14 9.59
CA GLN A 32 20.34 -0.97 10.48
C GLN A 32 19.01 -0.87 11.20
N TRP A 33 17.97 -1.43 10.58
CA TRP A 33 16.63 -1.56 11.12
C TRP A 33 16.51 -2.56 12.28
N GLU A 34 17.50 -3.43 12.52
CA GLU A 34 17.52 -4.34 13.69
C GLU A 34 18.30 -3.75 14.86
N LYS A 35 19.20 -2.77 14.60
CA LYS A 35 20.10 -2.24 15.63
C LYS A 35 19.34 -1.40 16.64
N VAL A 36 19.25 -1.86 17.89
CA VAL A 36 18.67 -1.08 18.98
C VAL A 36 19.55 0.13 19.31
N THR A 37 18.99 1.32 19.16
CA THR A 37 19.62 2.64 19.20
C THR A 37 18.96 3.57 20.21
N VAL A 38 17.66 3.37 20.48
CA VAL A 38 16.90 4.13 21.47
C VAL A 38 16.02 3.17 22.28
N ASP A 39 15.46 3.64 23.40
CA ASP A 39 14.51 2.84 24.17
C ASP A 39 13.20 2.61 23.39
N GLU A 40 12.45 1.58 23.77
CA GLU A 40 11.23 1.17 23.06
C GLU A 40 10.16 2.27 23.04
N ALA A 41 10.01 3.07 24.11
CA ALA A 41 9.01 4.14 24.15
C ALA A 41 9.39 5.27 23.19
N THR A 42 10.66 5.65 23.15
CA THR A 42 11.18 6.62 22.19
C THR A 42 11.03 6.12 20.75
N ARG A 43 11.37 4.87 20.47
CA ARG A 43 11.19 4.24 19.14
C ARG A 43 9.72 4.27 18.70
N MET A 44 8.80 3.82 19.56
CA MET A 44 7.36 3.81 19.25
C MET A 44 6.85 5.21 18.95
N ARG A 45 7.25 6.21 19.73
CA ARG A 45 6.89 7.62 19.49
C ARG A 45 7.41 8.11 18.14
N LEU A 46 8.67 7.83 17.81
CA LEU A 46 9.29 8.23 16.54
C LEU A 46 8.62 7.56 15.34
N ASN A 47 8.16 6.33 15.48
CA ASN A 47 7.47 5.56 14.45
C ASN A 47 5.93 5.70 14.47
N GLY A 48 5.36 6.48 15.40
CA GLY A 48 3.90 6.65 15.51
C GLY A 48 3.15 5.37 15.90
N GLU A 49 3.82 4.45 16.58
CA GLU A 49 3.32 3.15 17.00
C GLU A 49 2.61 3.25 18.36
N SER A 50 1.67 2.33 18.62
CA SER A 50 1.08 2.15 19.94
C SER A 50 1.62 0.88 20.61
N ALA A 51 1.71 0.89 21.93
CA ALA A 51 2.19 -0.28 22.70
C ALA A 51 1.36 -1.54 22.44
N GLN A 52 0.04 -1.39 22.26
CA GLN A 52 -0.87 -2.51 21.98
C GLN A 52 -0.63 -3.11 20.59
N CYS A 53 -0.45 -2.25 19.58
CA CYS A 53 -0.12 -2.69 18.23
C CYS A 53 1.23 -3.42 18.21
N MET A 54 2.26 -2.86 18.87
CA MET A 54 3.57 -3.49 18.92
C MET A 54 3.60 -4.80 19.69
N ALA A 55 2.90 -4.88 20.83
CA ALA A 55 2.77 -6.12 21.58
C ALA A 55 2.10 -7.21 20.73
N HIS A 56 1.06 -6.84 19.96
CA HIS A 56 0.38 -7.75 19.04
C HIS A 56 1.30 -8.23 17.91
N MET A 57 2.04 -7.34 17.25
CA MET A 57 2.98 -7.73 16.18
C MET A 57 4.11 -8.61 16.70
N LYS A 58 4.67 -8.29 17.87
CA LYS A 58 5.69 -9.12 18.52
C LYS A 58 5.14 -10.51 18.86
N ALA A 59 3.88 -10.59 19.32
CA ALA A 59 3.24 -11.88 19.60
C ALA A 59 3.04 -12.71 18.32
N MET A 60 2.60 -12.09 17.22
CA MET A 60 2.50 -12.77 15.93
C MET A 60 3.86 -13.26 15.43
N LYS A 61 4.89 -12.40 15.48
CA LYS A 61 6.27 -12.79 15.13
C LYS A 61 6.75 -13.98 15.98
N LYS A 62 6.48 -13.97 17.29
CA LYS A 62 6.83 -15.06 18.21
C LYS A 62 6.11 -16.37 17.87
N ALA A 63 4.86 -16.30 17.43
CA ALA A 63 4.06 -17.46 17.02
C ALA A 63 4.41 -18.01 15.63
N GLY A 64 5.41 -17.44 14.95
CA GLY A 64 5.85 -17.86 13.62
C GLY A 64 5.73 -16.76 12.57
N GLY A 65 4.95 -15.71 12.80
CA GLY A 65 4.85 -14.54 11.90
C GLY A 65 3.65 -14.57 10.96
N VAL A 66 3.01 -15.73 10.73
CA VAL A 66 1.79 -15.81 9.91
C VAL A 66 0.58 -15.31 10.70
N SER A 67 0.34 -15.83 11.90
CA SER A 67 -0.76 -15.41 12.75
C SER A 67 -0.41 -15.54 14.23
N LEU A 68 -1.40 -15.37 15.13
CA LEU A 68 -1.23 -15.68 16.55
C LEU A 68 -1.27 -17.20 16.85
N ARG A 69 -1.60 -18.04 15.86
CA ARG A 69 -1.70 -19.50 15.98
C ARG A 69 -0.43 -20.11 15.40
N GLU A 70 0.34 -20.80 16.24
CA GLU A 70 1.58 -21.49 15.80
C GLU A 70 1.33 -22.54 14.70
N ALA A 71 0.12 -23.12 14.67
CA ALA A 71 -0.28 -24.09 13.66
C ALA A 71 -0.31 -23.51 12.23
N ASP A 72 -0.43 -22.20 12.07
CA ASP A 72 -0.44 -21.54 10.77
C ASP A 72 0.98 -21.42 10.18
N GLY A 73 2.01 -21.76 10.96
CA GLY A 73 3.39 -21.87 10.53
C GLY A 73 4.17 -20.56 10.52
N ALA A 74 5.37 -20.63 9.94
CA ALA A 74 6.32 -19.51 9.91
C ALA A 74 6.65 -18.99 8.51
N ASP A 75 5.97 -19.52 7.50
CA ASP A 75 6.25 -19.14 6.12
C ASP A 75 5.40 -17.93 5.72
N THR A 76 6.00 -16.75 5.77
CA THR A 76 5.36 -15.49 5.35
C THR A 76 5.51 -15.21 3.84
N SER A 77 6.07 -16.16 3.08
CA SER A 77 6.15 -16.08 1.62
C SER A 77 4.90 -16.57 0.89
N LYS A 78 3.82 -16.93 1.57
CA LYS A 78 2.55 -17.33 0.95
C LYS A 78 1.37 -16.90 1.81
N ASP A 79 0.17 -16.94 1.26
CA ASP A 79 -1.03 -16.62 2.01
C ASP A 79 -1.28 -17.64 3.13
N GLN A 80 -1.90 -17.17 4.22
CA GLN A 80 -2.47 -18.05 5.23
C GLN A 80 -3.67 -18.78 4.62
N ASP A 81 -3.83 -20.07 4.95
CA ASP A 81 -5.06 -20.79 4.62
C ASP A 81 -6.23 -20.16 5.39
N TRP A 82 -7.23 -19.68 4.64
CA TRP A 82 -8.35 -18.91 5.16
C TRP A 82 -9.67 -19.40 4.57
N PRO A 83 -10.19 -20.55 5.04
CA PRO A 83 -11.37 -21.16 4.46
C PRO A 83 -12.59 -20.23 4.58
N LEU A 84 -13.33 -20.09 3.48
CA LEU A 84 -14.54 -19.27 3.46
C LEU A 84 -15.63 -19.90 4.35
N ASP A 85 -16.25 -19.08 5.20
CA ASP A 85 -17.42 -19.45 5.98
C ASP A 85 -18.66 -19.38 5.08
N GLU A 86 -19.01 -20.51 4.47
CA GLU A 86 -20.19 -20.62 3.60
C GLU A 86 -21.50 -20.92 4.34
N SER A 87 -21.50 -20.82 5.69
CA SER A 87 -22.68 -21.07 6.49
C SER A 87 -23.85 -20.17 6.09
N CYS A 88 -25.07 -20.65 6.30
CA CYS A 88 -26.29 -19.85 6.09
C CYS A 88 -26.24 -18.53 6.88
N PHE A 89 -25.60 -18.55 8.04
CA PHE A 89 -25.42 -17.38 8.88
C PHE A 89 -24.52 -16.32 8.21
N ALA A 90 -23.34 -16.71 7.73
CA ALA A 90 -22.43 -15.79 7.05
C ALA A 90 -23.09 -15.17 5.79
N LYS A 91 -23.75 -16.00 4.98
CA LYS A 91 -24.51 -15.54 3.81
C LYS A 91 -25.65 -14.57 4.18
N CYS A 92 -26.35 -14.83 5.28
CA CYS A 92 -27.40 -13.94 5.79
C CYS A 92 -26.82 -12.59 6.25
N ALA A 93 -25.70 -12.60 6.98
CA ALA A 93 -25.00 -11.39 7.41
C ALA A 93 -24.50 -10.56 6.21
N ASP A 94 -23.92 -11.21 5.20
CA ASP A 94 -23.46 -10.55 3.98
C ASP A 94 -24.63 -9.91 3.21
N MET A 95 -25.73 -10.64 3.04
CA MET A 95 -26.94 -10.11 2.39
C MET A 95 -27.52 -8.91 3.17
N TYR A 96 -27.62 -9.03 4.50
CA TYR A 96 -28.07 -7.93 5.36
C TYR A 96 -27.18 -6.70 5.20
N CYS A 97 -25.86 -6.90 5.21
CA CYS A 97 -24.87 -5.85 4.99
C CYS A 97 -25.06 -5.14 3.65
N LEU A 98 -25.24 -5.88 2.56
CA LEU A 98 -25.42 -5.32 1.22
C LEU A 98 -26.73 -4.52 1.10
N ILE A 99 -27.85 -5.07 1.59
CA ILE A 99 -29.16 -4.40 1.55
C ILE A 99 -29.10 -3.07 2.33
N THR A 100 -28.63 -3.12 3.57
CA THR A 100 -28.56 -1.93 4.44
C THR A 100 -27.53 -0.91 3.94
N THR A 101 -26.45 -1.36 3.32
CA THR A 101 -25.51 -0.48 2.62
C THR A 101 -26.18 0.25 1.46
N GLY A 102 -26.96 -0.44 0.62
CA GLY A 102 -27.74 0.20 -0.45
C GLY A 102 -28.77 1.20 0.09
N LEU A 103 -29.51 0.81 1.12
CA LEU A 103 -30.52 1.67 1.77
C LEU A 103 -29.94 2.98 2.31
N TRP A 104 -28.70 2.95 2.81
CA TRP A 104 -28.06 4.13 3.40
C TRP A 104 -27.19 4.91 2.41
N LEU A 105 -26.32 4.25 1.66
CA LEU A 105 -25.39 4.96 0.77
C LEU A 105 -26.10 5.68 -0.37
N VAL A 106 -27.19 5.13 -0.93
CA VAL A 106 -27.92 5.79 -2.03
C VAL A 106 -28.41 7.19 -1.63
N PRO A 107 -29.23 7.37 -0.58
CA PRO A 107 -29.67 8.71 -0.19
C PRO A 107 -28.52 9.60 0.26
N LYS A 108 -27.52 9.05 0.96
CA LYS A 108 -26.34 9.79 1.39
C LYS A 108 -25.61 10.42 0.19
N VAL A 109 -25.32 9.63 -0.83
CA VAL A 109 -24.58 10.09 -2.01
C VAL A 109 -25.36 11.18 -2.73
N LEU A 110 -26.66 10.98 -2.94
CA LEU A 110 -27.52 11.96 -3.60
C LEU A 110 -27.53 13.32 -2.88
N ILE A 111 -27.45 13.32 -1.56
CA ILE A 111 -27.46 14.54 -0.74
C ILE A 111 -26.07 15.20 -0.69
N PHE A 112 -25.01 14.41 -0.49
CA PHE A 112 -23.71 14.95 -0.09
C PHE A 112 -22.68 15.07 -1.22
N VAL A 113 -22.79 14.31 -2.33
CA VAL A 113 -21.70 14.24 -3.32
C VAL A 113 -21.46 15.56 -4.05
N ILE A 114 -22.52 16.21 -4.56
CA ILE A 114 -22.39 17.47 -5.30
C ILE A 114 -21.89 18.60 -4.37
N PRO A 115 -22.47 18.81 -3.17
CA PRO A 115 -21.92 19.80 -2.25
C PRO A 115 -20.46 19.54 -1.87
N MET A 116 -20.06 18.30 -1.62
CA MET A 116 -18.68 17.97 -1.27
C MET A 116 -17.71 18.36 -2.40
N LEU A 117 -18.00 17.95 -3.64
CA LEU A 117 -17.20 18.27 -4.82
C LEU A 117 -17.02 19.77 -5.01
N LEU A 118 -18.10 20.55 -4.87
CA LEU A 118 -18.04 22.00 -5.07
C LEU A 118 -17.24 22.71 -3.98
N LEU A 119 -17.34 22.25 -2.73
CA LEU A 119 -16.69 22.89 -1.59
C LEU A 119 -15.18 22.62 -1.53
N GLU A 120 -14.69 21.50 -2.05
CA GLU A 120 -13.26 21.17 -2.03
C GLU A 120 -12.46 21.75 -3.20
N LEU A 121 -13.11 22.02 -4.34
CA LEU A 121 -12.46 22.52 -5.56
C LEU A 121 -11.61 23.79 -5.34
N PRO A 122 -12.05 24.83 -4.62
CA PRO A 122 -11.23 26.02 -4.40
C PRO A 122 -9.90 25.72 -3.71
N ALA A 123 -9.91 24.82 -2.73
CA ALA A 123 -8.70 24.42 -2.01
C ALA A 123 -7.77 23.57 -2.89
N LEU A 124 -8.32 22.70 -3.74
CA LEU A 124 -7.56 21.91 -4.71
C LEU A 124 -6.92 22.77 -5.79
N VAL A 125 -7.60 23.83 -6.28
CA VAL A 125 -7.02 24.80 -7.22
C VAL A 125 -5.84 25.55 -6.59
N LEU A 126 -5.98 25.94 -5.32
CA LEU A 126 -4.88 26.55 -4.57
C LEU A 126 -3.70 25.59 -4.41
N LEU A 127 -3.95 24.33 -4.04
CA LEU A 127 -2.94 23.27 -3.95
C LEU A 127 -2.23 23.07 -5.29
N ARG A 128 -2.98 23.01 -6.39
CA ARG A 128 -2.41 22.85 -7.73
C ARG A 128 -1.51 24.04 -8.12
N SER A 129 -1.93 25.25 -7.76
CA SER A 129 -1.14 26.46 -7.95
C SER A 129 0.14 26.42 -7.10
N TYR A 130 0.08 25.93 -5.87
CA TYR A 130 1.26 25.69 -5.04
C TYR A 130 2.20 24.65 -5.68
N VAL A 131 1.68 23.53 -6.17
CA VAL A 131 2.44 22.50 -6.91
C VAL A 131 3.15 23.06 -8.14
N ALA A 132 2.53 24.00 -8.86
CA ALA A 132 3.14 24.64 -10.02
C ALA A 132 4.43 25.39 -9.65
N THR A 133 4.56 25.88 -8.41
CA THR A 133 5.78 26.55 -7.92
C THR A 133 6.91 25.57 -7.55
N LEU A 134 6.62 24.28 -7.41
CA LEU A 134 7.63 23.26 -7.10
C LEU A 134 8.41 22.86 -8.36
N LYS A 135 9.71 22.63 -8.21
CA LYS A 135 10.55 22.14 -9.32
C LYS A 135 10.19 20.68 -9.66
N PRO A 136 10.18 20.28 -10.94
CA PRO A 136 10.14 18.87 -11.30
C PRO A 136 11.26 18.09 -10.61
N GLY A 137 10.97 16.92 -10.07
CA GLY A 137 11.94 16.16 -9.27
C GLY A 137 12.02 16.62 -7.80
N THR A 138 11.03 17.34 -7.27
CA THR A 138 11.04 17.68 -5.83
C THR A 138 10.80 16.43 -4.99
N ASP A 139 11.78 16.01 -4.20
CA ASP A 139 11.69 14.86 -3.29
C ASP A 139 10.74 15.14 -2.12
N LYS A 140 11.01 16.23 -1.39
CA LYS A 140 10.30 16.58 -0.15
C LYS A 140 9.76 18.00 -0.25
N VAL A 141 8.51 18.22 0.17
CA VAL A 141 7.95 19.56 0.30
C VAL A 141 8.57 20.26 1.52
N ARG A 142 9.30 21.35 1.28
CA ARG A 142 9.91 22.13 2.37
C ARG A 142 8.85 22.92 3.13
N ARG A 143 8.73 22.67 4.44
CA ARG A 143 7.84 23.38 5.38
C ARG A 143 8.33 24.80 5.73
N SER A 144 8.44 25.65 4.70
CA SER A 144 8.83 27.06 4.80
C SER A 144 7.65 27.97 5.18
N GLY A 145 7.88 29.29 5.34
CA GLY A 145 6.78 30.25 5.52
C GLY A 145 5.75 30.23 4.39
N ARG A 146 6.18 30.04 3.13
CA ARG A 146 5.29 29.89 1.96
C ARG A 146 4.40 28.65 2.07
N PHE A 147 4.95 27.55 2.58
CA PHE A 147 4.19 26.33 2.83
C PHE A 147 3.10 26.59 3.88
N TRP A 148 3.45 27.18 5.02
CA TRP A 148 2.50 27.41 6.10
C TRP A 148 1.41 28.40 5.72
N MET A 149 1.74 29.45 4.96
CA MET A 149 0.75 30.37 4.39
C MET A 149 -0.23 29.64 3.47
N SER A 150 0.28 28.82 2.53
CA SER A 150 -0.57 28.04 1.61
C SER A 150 -1.41 27.01 2.35
N PHE A 151 -0.85 26.33 3.36
CA PHE A 151 -1.55 25.39 4.21
C PHE A 151 -2.72 26.04 4.97
N VAL A 152 -2.49 27.21 5.59
CA VAL A 152 -3.55 27.93 6.32
C VAL A 152 -4.67 28.34 5.37
N LEU A 153 -4.33 28.90 4.20
CA LEU A 153 -5.32 29.28 3.19
C LEU A 153 -6.11 28.07 2.69
N ALA A 154 -5.43 26.97 2.34
CA ALA A 154 -6.09 25.74 1.94
C ALA A 154 -6.99 25.17 3.05
N SER A 155 -6.54 25.22 4.30
CA SER A 155 -7.33 24.75 5.45
C SER A 155 -8.61 25.57 5.65
N LEU A 156 -8.55 26.89 5.46
CA LEU A 156 -9.73 27.75 5.48
C LEU A 156 -10.70 27.43 4.33
N LEU A 157 -10.17 27.16 3.14
CA LEU A 157 -10.99 26.78 1.97
C LEU A 157 -11.59 25.37 2.11
N PHE A 158 -10.88 24.43 2.72
CA PHE A 158 -11.39 23.09 3.02
C PHE A 158 -12.36 23.06 4.20
N PHE A 159 -12.40 24.10 5.04
CA PHE A 159 -13.17 24.08 6.28
C PHE A 159 -14.66 23.75 6.07
N PRO A 160 -15.38 24.32 5.08
CA PRO A 160 -16.77 23.93 4.80
C PRO A 160 -16.93 22.47 4.41
N ALA A 161 -16.05 21.94 3.54
CA ALA A 161 -16.03 20.53 3.17
C ALA A 161 -15.73 19.64 4.39
N GLY A 162 -14.84 20.08 5.27
CA GLY A 162 -14.53 19.41 6.54
C GLY A 162 -15.73 19.32 7.48
N ILE A 163 -16.52 20.38 7.62
CA ILE A 163 -17.79 20.35 8.38
C ILE A 163 -18.74 19.31 7.76
N LEU A 164 -18.90 19.34 6.43
CA LEU A 164 -19.79 18.41 5.73
C LEU A 164 -19.33 16.96 5.92
N ALA A 165 -18.01 16.71 5.88
CA ALA A 165 -17.43 15.39 6.10
C ALA A 165 -17.66 14.89 7.53
N ILE A 166 -17.56 15.78 8.54
CA ILE A 166 -17.87 15.44 9.93
C ILE A 166 -19.36 15.09 10.07
N VAL A 167 -20.27 15.90 9.51
CA VAL A 167 -21.71 15.61 9.54
C VAL A 167 -22.00 14.27 8.89
N SER A 168 -21.47 14.04 7.68
CA SER A 168 -21.58 12.77 6.95
C SER A 168 -21.10 11.58 7.80
N LEU A 169 -19.94 11.71 8.45
CA LEU A 169 -19.37 10.68 9.33
C LEU A 169 -20.23 10.43 10.59
N MET A 170 -20.79 11.48 11.20
CA MET A 170 -21.67 11.32 12.36
C MET A 170 -22.95 10.56 12.00
N VAL A 171 -23.50 10.82 10.80
CA VAL A 171 -24.68 10.09 10.33
C VAL A 171 -24.33 8.64 9.96
N ASP A 172 -23.13 8.37 9.40
CA ASP A 172 -22.65 7.00 9.24
C ASP A 172 -22.63 6.24 10.56
N TYR A 173 -22.12 6.86 11.63
CA TYR A 173 -22.11 6.22 12.95
C TYR A 173 -23.52 5.93 13.46
N LEU A 174 -24.46 6.85 13.27
CA LEU A 174 -25.86 6.62 13.65
C LEU A 174 -26.43 5.36 12.95
N PHE A 175 -26.28 5.24 11.63
CA PHE A 175 -26.81 4.10 10.89
C PHE A 175 -26.01 2.82 11.11
N TYR A 176 -24.69 2.92 11.30
CA TYR A 176 -23.83 1.80 11.69
C TYR A 176 -24.35 1.15 12.98
N TRP A 177 -24.65 1.96 13.99
CA TRP A 177 -25.19 1.48 15.25
C TRP A 177 -26.60 0.95 15.10
N LEU A 178 -27.48 1.67 14.39
CA LEU A 178 -28.85 1.27 14.16
C LEU A 178 -28.93 -0.13 13.52
N PHE A 179 -28.26 -0.33 12.38
CA PHE A 179 -28.33 -1.60 11.67
C PHE A 179 -27.50 -2.69 12.36
N GLY A 180 -26.31 -2.36 12.86
CA GLY A 180 -25.44 -3.31 13.54
C GLY A 180 -26.08 -3.89 14.81
N ILE A 181 -26.58 -3.04 15.71
CA ILE A 181 -27.24 -3.49 16.94
C ILE A 181 -28.49 -4.28 16.61
N THR A 182 -29.30 -3.82 15.65
CA THR A 182 -30.53 -4.51 15.25
C THR A 182 -30.22 -5.94 14.83
N PHE A 183 -29.26 -6.14 13.91
CA PHE A 183 -28.84 -7.48 13.51
C PHE A 183 -28.32 -8.31 14.68
N CYS A 184 -27.52 -7.71 15.56
CA CYS A 184 -26.97 -8.40 16.74
C CYS A 184 -28.06 -8.86 17.71
N ILE A 185 -29.10 -8.05 17.94
CA ILE A 185 -30.24 -8.40 18.81
C ILE A 185 -30.97 -9.61 18.23
N PHE A 186 -31.34 -9.56 16.95
CA PHE A 186 -32.11 -10.64 16.31
C PHE A 186 -31.30 -11.93 16.13
N THR A 187 -29.97 -11.85 16.08
CA THR A 187 -29.09 -13.03 15.96
C THR A 187 -28.45 -13.46 17.29
N SER A 188 -28.67 -12.72 18.38
CA SER A 188 -28.13 -12.98 19.72
C SER A 188 -26.61 -13.23 19.79
N ARG A 189 -25.84 -12.63 18.88
CA ARG A 189 -24.41 -12.92 18.68
C ARG A 189 -23.44 -12.15 19.59
N TYR A 190 -23.87 -11.72 20.77
CA TYR A 190 -23.12 -10.82 21.65
C TYR A 190 -21.68 -11.32 21.94
N CYS A 191 -21.50 -12.62 22.24
CA CYS A 191 -20.18 -13.21 22.46
C CYS A 191 -19.25 -13.12 21.25
N ALA A 192 -19.80 -13.25 20.04
CA ALA A 192 -19.04 -13.08 18.81
C ALA A 192 -18.59 -11.63 18.62
N VAL A 193 -19.45 -10.66 18.93
CA VAL A 193 -19.10 -9.22 18.91
C VAL A 193 -17.89 -8.96 19.82
N TRP A 194 -17.90 -9.48 21.04
CA TRP A 194 -16.77 -9.30 21.97
C TRP A 194 -15.45 -9.88 21.44
N ARG A 195 -15.49 -11.03 20.76
CA ARG A 195 -14.30 -11.61 20.11
C ARG A 195 -13.82 -10.75 18.95
N SER A 196 -14.73 -10.33 18.07
CA SER A 196 -14.40 -9.43 16.95
C SER A 196 -13.81 -8.10 17.43
N MET A 197 -14.32 -7.53 18.52
CA MET A 197 -13.77 -6.32 19.13
C MET A 197 -12.34 -6.53 19.66
N LYS A 198 -12.02 -7.71 20.21
CA LYS A 198 -10.65 -8.04 20.64
C LYS A 198 -9.66 -8.05 19.47
N ALA A 199 -10.08 -8.54 18.30
CA ALA A 199 -9.24 -8.51 17.09
C ALA A 199 -8.93 -7.07 16.64
N LEU A 200 -9.87 -6.14 16.83
CA LEU A 200 -9.68 -4.74 16.46
C LEU A 200 -8.84 -3.93 17.46
N ASN A 201 -8.80 -4.33 18.73
CA ASN A 201 -8.20 -3.56 19.82
C ASN A 201 -6.75 -3.09 19.55
N PRO A 202 -5.83 -3.92 19.00
CA PRO A 202 -4.46 -3.48 18.72
C PRO A 202 -4.38 -2.23 17.82
N TYR A 203 -5.40 -2.00 16.99
CA TYR A 203 -5.42 -0.96 15.95
C TYR A 203 -6.24 0.29 16.34
N ARG A 204 -6.63 0.48 17.60
CA ARG A 204 -7.51 1.60 18.01
C ARG A 204 -6.81 2.90 18.35
N ASN A 205 -5.51 2.86 18.64
CA ASN A 205 -4.78 3.97 19.26
C ASN A 205 -3.74 4.57 18.31
N GLY A 206 -4.12 4.74 17.04
CA GLY A 206 -3.27 5.40 16.04
C GLY A 206 -3.19 6.91 16.23
N PRO A 207 -2.22 7.58 15.57
CA PRO A 207 -2.11 9.03 15.57
C PRO A 207 -3.39 9.72 15.11
N TRP A 208 -3.74 10.84 15.75
CA TRP A 208 -4.93 11.60 15.40
C TRP A 208 -4.71 12.36 14.08
N ILE A 209 -5.57 12.12 13.09
CA ILE A 209 -5.47 12.75 11.75
C ILE A 209 -5.44 14.28 11.85
N ILE A 210 -6.28 14.86 12.71
CA ILE A 210 -6.38 16.32 12.90
C ILE A 210 -5.05 16.93 13.39
N SER A 211 -4.31 16.22 14.23
CA SER A 211 -2.98 16.68 14.70
C SER A 211 -1.89 16.59 13.63
N HIS A 212 -2.20 15.95 12.49
CA HIS A 212 -1.27 15.69 11.39
C HIS A 212 -1.79 16.24 10.04
N LEU A 213 -2.70 17.22 10.05
CA LEU A 213 -3.18 17.87 8.83
C LEU A 213 -2.06 18.41 7.91
N PRO A 214 -0.91 18.92 8.42
CA PRO A 214 0.20 19.29 7.55
C PRO A 214 0.77 18.11 6.74
N ASP A 215 0.71 16.88 7.26
CA ASP A 215 1.14 15.68 6.53
C ASP A 215 0.15 15.38 5.40
N ILE A 216 -1.16 15.46 5.68
CA ILE A 216 -2.23 15.31 4.67
C ILE A 216 -2.10 16.37 3.57
N TYR A 217 -1.79 17.61 3.91
CA TYR A 217 -1.56 18.67 2.93
C TYR A 217 -0.37 18.36 2.01
N VAL A 218 0.74 17.85 2.56
CA VAL A 218 1.89 17.40 1.75
C VAL A 218 1.49 16.23 0.86
N ALA A 219 0.72 15.28 1.39
CA ALA A 219 0.26 14.13 0.62
C ALA A 219 -0.68 14.57 -0.54
N LEU A 220 -1.62 15.48 -0.28
CA LEU A 220 -2.48 16.06 -1.31
C LEU A 220 -1.69 16.88 -2.34
N THR A 221 -0.64 17.58 -1.92
CA THR A 221 0.29 18.27 -2.83
C THR A 221 0.94 17.26 -3.78
N GLY A 222 1.35 16.09 -3.29
CA GLY A 222 1.92 15.05 -4.14
C GLY A 222 0.90 14.36 -5.04
N GLN A 223 -0.32 14.11 -4.57
CA GLN A 223 -1.39 13.54 -5.40
C GLN A 223 -1.83 14.52 -6.50
N THR A 224 -1.97 15.80 -6.16
CA THR A 224 -2.24 16.89 -7.14
C THR A 224 -1.10 17.15 -8.12
N ALA A 225 0.08 16.54 -7.92
CA ALA A 225 1.15 16.53 -8.91
C ALA A 225 1.16 15.27 -9.79
N ARG A 226 0.32 14.28 -9.48
CA ARG A 226 0.19 13.01 -10.20
C ARG A 226 -1.04 13.01 -11.09
N GLN A 227 -2.17 13.46 -10.55
CA GLN A 227 -3.48 13.33 -11.18
C GLN A 227 -4.11 14.68 -11.57
N GLY A 228 -5.20 14.63 -12.33
CA GLY A 228 -6.04 15.78 -12.65
C GLY A 228 -6.78 16.34 -11.43
N ILE A 229 -7.16 17.62 -11.46
CA ILE A 229 -7.87 18.27 -10.33
C ILE A 229 -9.24 17.61 -10.08
N PHE A 230 -10.01 17.37 -11.14
CA PHE A 230 -11.35 16.77 -11.02
C PHE A 230 -11.27 15.31 -10.54
N GLU A 231 -10.25 14.60 -10.97
CA GLU A 231 -9.99 13.23 -10.53
C GLU A 231 -9.73 13.17 -9.02
N ILE A 232 -8.92 14.11 -8.51
CA ILE A 232 -8.64 14.21 -7.07
C ILE A 232 -9.84 14.68 -6.29
N ALA A 233 -10.60 15.65 -6.80
CA ALA A 233 -11.85 16.08 -6.17
C ALA A 233 -12.79 14.87 -6.03
N TRP A 234 -13.06 14.17 -7.13
CA TRP A 234 -13.86 12.95 -7.10
C TRP A 234 -13.36 11.91 -6.09
N SER A 235 -12.05 11.64 -6.09
CA SER A 235 -11.44 10.67 -5.18
C SER A 235 -11.49 11.10 -3.71
N LEU A 236 -11.34 12.41 -3.44
CA LEU A 236 -11.36 12.99 -2.10
C LEU A 236 -12.78 13.02 -1.55
N SER A 237 -13.75 13.46 -2.36
CA SER A 237 -15.18 13.34 -2.06
C SER A 237 -15.55 11.89 -1.74
N ASN A 238 -15.08 10.92 -2.54
CA ASN A 238 -15.37 9.51 -2.28
C ASN A 238 -14.71 9.00 -0.99
N MET A 239 -13.48 9.44 -0.71
CA MET A 239 -12.83 9.17 0.58
C MET A 239 -13.66 9.65 1.76
N LEU A 240 -14.16 10.90 1.70
CA LEU A 240 -14.89 11.52 2.79
C LEU A 240 -16.31 10.96 2.97
N LEU A 241 -16.94 10.50 1.89
CA LEU A 241 -18.34 10.05 1.90
C LEU A 241 -18.52 8.54 1.96
N PHE A 242 -17.67 7.73 1.32
CA PHE A 242 -17.92 6.29 1.21
C PHE A 242 -17.04 5.46 2.13
N ILE A 243 -15.76 5.83 2.25
CA ILE A 243 -14.76 5.00 2.94
C ILE A 243 -15.10 4.75 4.41
N PRO A 244 -15.64 5.71 5.20
CA PRO A 244 -16.00 5.42 6.58
C PRO A 244 -17.08 4.33 6.71
N TRP A 245 -18.13 4.40 5.89
CA TRP A 245 -19.15 3.36 5.84
C TRP A 245 -18.56 2.02 5.42
N PHE A 246 -17.76 2.03 4.34
CA PHE A 246 -17.15 0.83 3.80
C PHE A 246 -16.20 0.16 4.81
N LYS A 247 -15.40 0.95 5.52
CA LYS A 247 -14.56 0.48 6.62
C LYS A 247 -15.42 -0.14 7.73
N TYR A 248 -16.23 0.67 8.41
CA TYR A 248 -16.83 0.25 9.66
C TYR A 248 -17.98 -0.74 9.48
N TYR A 249 -18.76 -0.59 8.42
CA TYR A 249 -19.98 -1.35 8.23
C TYR A 249 -19.81 -2.58 7.32
N VAL A 250 -18.99 -2.47 6.26
CA VAL A 250 -18.83 -3.54 5.26
C VAL A 250 -17.65 -4.46 5.54
N THR A 251 -16.48 -3.91 5.87
CA THR A 251 -15.23 -4.69 5.94
C THR A 251 -14.87 -5.17 7.35
N VAL A 252 -15.06 -4.32 8.37
CA VAL A 252 -14.66 -4.63 9.76
C VAL A 252 -15.80 -4.38 10.75
N ASN A 253 -16.97 -4.93 10.47
CA ASN A 253 -18.15 -4.77 11.31
C ASN A 253 -18.30 -5.89 12.35
N PRO A 254 -17.94 -5.66 13.62
CA PRO A 254 -18.03 -6.68 14.67
C PRO A 254 -19.47 -7.10 14.99
N TRP A 255 -20.47 -6.26 14.65
CA TRP A 255 -21.89 -6.56 14.87
C TRP A 255 -22.46 -7.54 13.86
N LEU A 256 -21.90 -7.59 12.64
CA LEU A 256 -22.40 -8.45 11.56
C LEU A 256 -21.51 -9.66 11.33
N GLN A 257 -20.21 -9.56 11.61
CA GLN A 257 -19.21 -10.51 11.15
C GLN A 257 -18.32 -11.04 12.27
N ASN A 258 -17.88 -12.29 12.11
CA ASN A 258 -16.84 -12.89 12.95
C ASN A 258 -15.48 -12.41 12.44
N LEU A 259 -14.90 -11.42 13.11
CA LEU A 259 -13.62 -10.84 12.71
C LEU A 259 -12.48 -11.58 13.40
N ASP A 260 -11.42 -11.86 12.64
CA ASP A 260 -10.15 -12.38 13.13
C ASP A 260 -9.01 -11.85 12.23
N HIS A 261 -7.77 -12.19 12.53
CA HIS A 261 -6.59 -11.77 11.77
C HIS A 261 -6.32 -12.74 10.63
N ARG A 262 -6.35 -12.21 9.41
CA ARG A 262 -5.96 -12.92 8.19
C ARG A 262 -4.63 -12.37 7.70
N PHE A 263 -3.69 -13.26 7.43
CA PHE A 263 -2.44 -12.94 6.76
C PHE A 263 -2.54 -13.20 5.25
N VAL A 264 -2.15 -12.20 4.48
CA VAL A 264 -2.01 -12.28 3.02
C VAL A 264 -0.64 -11.72 2.63
N SER A 265 0.00 -12.32 1.64
CA SER A 265 1.32 -11.94 1.17
C SER A 265 1.43 -12.14 -0.33
N GLN A 266 1.96 -11.13 -1.00
CA GLN A 266 2.31 -11.19 -2.41
C GLN A 266 3.76 -10.78 -2.59
N ILE A 267 4.45 -11.56 -3.41
CA ILE A 267 5.84 -11.30 -3.81
C ILE A 267 5.86 -11.18 -5.32
N THR A 268 6.48 -10.15 -5.87
CA THR A 268 6.63 -9.99 -7.32
C THR A 268 7.62 -10.98 -7.91
N THR A 269 7.80 -10.95 -9.22
CA THR A 269 8.94 -11.63 -9.86
C THR A 269 10.26 -11.16 -9.27
N SER A 270 11.27 -12.04 -9.36
CA SER A 270 12.63 -11.71 -8.94
C SER A 270 13.12 -10.43 -9.61
N MET A 271 13.76 -9.55 -8.85
CA MET A 271 14.42 -8.35 -9.35
C MET A 271 15.94 -8.45 -9.20
N SER A 272 16.48 -9.67 -9.22
CA SER A 272 17.93 -9.90 -9.16
C SER A 272 18.70 -9.24 -10.31
N ASP A 273 18.02 -8.89 -11.41
CA ASP A 273 18.57 -8.12 -12.53
C ASP A 273 18.88 -6.65 -12.19
N ILE A 274 18.32 -6.13 -11.10
CA ILE A 274 18.45 -4.74 -10.63
C ILE A 274 19.33 -4.64 -9.37
N ALA A 275 20.07 -5.71 -9.05
CA ALA A 275 20.88 -5.80 -7.84
C ALA A 275 21.84 -4.60 -7.67
N PRO A 276 22.13 -4.18 -6.41
CA PRO A 276 21.70 -4.81 -5.16
C PRO A 276 20.28 -4.37 -4.70
N ALA A 277 19.70 -5.08 -3.73
CA ALA A 277 18.34 -4.82 -3.20
C ALA A 277 18.11 -3.35 -2.78
N GLU A 278 19.14 -2.68 -2.24
CA GLU A 278 19.10 -1.27 -1.85
C GLU A 278 18.86 -0.35 -3.05
N HIS A 279 19.40 -0.69 -4.22
CA HIS A 279 19.19 0.08 -5.44
C HIS A 279 17.73 0.00 -5.88
N CYS A 280 17.15 -1.20 -5.85
CA CYS A 280 15.74 -1.41 -6.14
C CYS A 280 14.84 -0.65 -5.15
N ALA A 281 15.10 -0.78 -3.84
CA ALA A 281 14.37 -0.07 -2.80
C ALA A 281 14.43 1.46 -3.00
N SER A 282 15.59 2.00 -3.39
CA SER A 282 15.75 3.43 -3.68
C SER A 282 14.88 3.90 -4.84
N ILE A 283 14.83 3.14 -5.95
CA ILE A 283 13.98 3.48 -7.11
C ILE A 283 12.49 3.41 -6.72
N LEU A 284 12.10 2.36 -5.98
CA LEU A 284 10.72 2.20 -5.50
C LEU A 284 10.31 3.37 -4.60
N GLN A 285 11.18 3.79 -3.68
CA GLN A 285 10.95 4.97 -2.85
C GLN A 285 10.86 6.25 -3.67
N GLU A 286 11.68 6.39 -4.70
CA GLU A 286 11.63 7.53 -5.60
C GLU A 286 10.28 7.64 -6.33
N ILE A 287 9.70 6.50 -6.73
CA ILE A 287 8.41 6.46 -7.40
C ILE A 287 7.27 6.78 -6.43
N ILE A 288 7.29 6.21 -5.23
CA ILE A 288 6.19 6.34 -4.27
C ILE A 288 6.25 7.66 -3.48
N SER A 289 7.42 8.04 -2.97
CA SER A 289 7.55 9.12 -1.97
C SER A 289 7.78 10.52 -2.54
N ARG A 290 8.25 10.64 -3.78
CA ARG A 290 8.66 11.93 -4.34
C ARG A 290 7.46 12.89 -4.45
N ALA A 291 7.55 14.08 -3.87
CA ALA A 291 6.45 15.03 -3.90
C ALA A 291 6.02 15.42 -5.33
N LYS A 292 6.97 15.69 -6.23
CA LYS A 292 6.69 16.03 -7.64
C LYS A 292 7.63 15.30 -8.59
N HIS A 293 7.07 14.44 -9.44
CA HIS A 293 7.84 13.74 -10.46
C HIS A 293 8.26 14.65 -11.61
N HIS A 294 9.22 14.18 -12.41
CA HIS A 294 9.44 14.72 -13.74
C HIS A 294 8.25 14.38 -14.65
N PRO A 295 7.91 15.24 -15.64
CA PRO A 295 6.78 15.06 -16.56
C PRO A 295 6.59 13.63 -17.09
N GLY A 296 7.66 13.02 -17.60
CA GLY A 296 7.59 11.67 -18.18
C GLY A 296 7.18 10.59 -17.19
N ARG A 297 7.63 10.67 -15.92
CA ARG A 297 7.22 9.71 -14.88
C ARG A 297 5.84 10.06 -14.34
N ALA A 298 5.52 11.34 -14.16
CA ALA A 298 4.19 11.77 -13.73
C ALA A 298 3.10 11.19 -14.64
N ARG A 299 3.31 11.28 -15.97
CA ARG A 299 2.42 10.69 -16.98
C ARG A 299 2.19 9.19 -16.79
N LYS A 300 3.25 8.43 -16.48
CA LYS A 300 3.11 6.98 -16.31
C LYS A 300 2.38 6.62 -15.03
N VAL A 301 2.71 7.31 -13.94
CA VAL A 301 2.08 7.07 -12.62
C VAL A 301 0.58 7.42 -12.67
N ASP A 302 0.20 8.46 -13.39
CA ASP A 302 -1.20 8.86 -13.62
C ASP A 302 -2.05 7.78 -14.31
N LEU A 303 -1.42 6.84 -15.03
CA LEU A 303 -2.12 5.73 -15.69
C LEU A 303 -2.41 4.57 -14.74
N TRP A 304 -1.82 4.56 -13.55
CA TRP A 304 -1.94 3.42 -12.66
C TRP A 304 -3.34 3.35 -12.03
N SER A 305 -3.83 2.12 -11.84
CA SER A 305 -5.06 1.87 -11.09
C SER A 305 -4.91 2.08 -9.58
N PHE A 306 -3.66 2.17 -9.11
CA PHE A 306 -3.26 2.51 -7.75
C PHE A 306 -2.13 3.52 -7.77
N VAL A 307 -2.31 4.64 -7.09
CA VAL A 307 -1.29 5.68 -7.01
C VAL A 307 -0.99 5.97 -5.54
N PRO A 308 0.04 5.31 -4.97
CA PRO A 308 0.47 5.60 -3.62
C PRO A 308 1.34 6.86 -3.61
N HIS A 309 1.16 7.67 -2.58
CA HIS A 309 2.07 8.74 -2.24
C HIS A 309 2.34 8.76 -0.74
N TYR A 310 3.52 8.27 -0.36
CA TYR A 310 3.99 8.21 1.02
C TYR A 310 5.06 9.28 1.22
N PRO A 311 4.70 10.51 1.63
CA PRO A 311 5.65 11.60 1.71
C PRO A 311 6.70 11.31 2.77
N SER A 312 7.93 11.76 2.54
CA SER A 312 8.97 11.67 3.57
C SER A 312 8.54 12.33 4.88
N PRO A 313 8.87 11.73 6.04
CA PRO A 313 8.46 12.25 7.32
C PRO A 313 9.09 13.62 7.62
N PRO A 314 8.42 14.48 8.39
CA PRO A 314 9.02 15.73 8.87
C PRO A 314 10.03 15.45 9.98
N PRO A 315 10.92 16.42 10.28
CA PRO A 315 11.93 16.26 11.33
C PRO A 315 11.33 15.86 12.68
N GLY A 316 12.02 14.96 13.39
CA GLY A 316 11.62 14.49 14.72
C GLY A 316 10.57 13.37 14.72
N ARG A 317 10.25 12.83 13.54
CA ARG A 317 9.43 11.63 13.34
C ARG A 317 10.00 10.80 12.18
N ARG A 318 9.71 9.50 12.20
CA ARG A 318 10.05 8.54 11.12
C ARG A 318 8.83 8.14 10.29
N TYR A 319 7.66 8.70 10.63
CA TYR A 319 6.41 8.47 9.94
C TYR A 319 5.74 9.76 9.46
N ALA A 320 4.89 9.61 8.45
CA ALA A 320 3.95 10.62 7.98
C ALA A 320 2.58 9.98 7.71
N LEU A 321 1.56 10.83 7.57
CA LEU A 321 0.34 10.43 6.88
C LEU A 321 0.55 10.55 5.37
N GLY A 322 0.23 9.49 4.64
CA GLY A 322 0.26 9.41 3.18
C GLY A 322 -1.14 9.25 2.60
N LEU A 323 -1.19 9.22 1.27
CA LEU A 323 -2.42 8.97 0.51
C LEU A 323 -2.23 7.81 -0.47
N GLN A 324 -3.26 7.00 -0.63
CA GLN A 324 -3.35 5.99 -1.67
C GLN A 324 -4.61 6.24 -2.48
N GLN A 325 -4.46 6.46 -3.78
CA GLN A 325 -5.61 6.40 -4.70
C GLN A 325 -5.84 4.95 -5.09
N GLY A 326 -7.06 4.43 -4.93
CA GLY A 326 -7.43 3.09 -5.35
C GLY A 326 -8.54 3.06 -6.40
N VAL A 327 -8.59 1.93 -7.12
CA VAL A 327 -9.73 1.42 -7.93
C VAL A 327 -10.05 2.25 -9.18
N ARG A 328 -9.16 2.23 -10.17
CA ARG A 328 -9.48 2.65 -11.55
C ARG A 328 -9.92 1.50 -12.46
N TYR A 329 -9.59 0.26 -12.10
CA TYR A 329 -9.70 -0.91 -12.98
C TYR A 329 -11.15 -1.39 -13.20
N THR A 330 -12.03 -1.28 -12.19
CA THR A 330 -13.40 -1.82 -12.27
C THR A 330 -14.45 -0.79 -12.70
N SER A 331 -14.24 0.49 -12.38
CA SER A 331 -15.10 1.59 -12.85
C SER A 331 -14.48 2.95 -12.50
N PRO A 332 -14.50 3.94 -13.41
CA PRO A 332 -14.10 5.32 -13.08
C PRO A 332 -14.99 5.96 -12.00
N LEU A 333 -16.18 5.40 -11.74
CA LEU A 333 -17.07 5.87 -10.69
C LEU A 333 -16.62 5.44 -9.29
N ILE A 334 -15.80 4.39 -9.17
CA ILE A 334 -15.40 3.81 -7.88
C ILE A 334 -13.95 4.17 -7.57
N GLN A 335 -13.60 5.45 -7.70
CA GLN A 335 -12.26 5.93 -7.42
C GLN A 335 -12.22 6.67 -6.09
N PHE A 336 -11.27 6.36 -5.22
CA PHE A 336 -11.19 6.99 -3.89
C PHE A 336 -9.75 7.17 -3.42
N LEU A 337 -9.54 8.16 -2.56
CA LEU A 337 -8.33 8.28 -1.76
C LEU A 337 -8.46 7.51 -0.45
N LEU A 338 -7.32 7.13 0.12
CA LEU A 338 -7.21 6.53 1.44
C LEU A 338 -6.09 7.19 2.20
N ILE A 339 -6.33 7.53 3.46
CA ILE A 339 -5.29 8.03 4.36
C ILE A 339 -4.58 6.84 4.98
N VAL A 340 -3.25 6.85 4.94
CA VAL A 340 -2.42 5.80 5.54
C VAL A 340 -1.40 6.40 6.49
N HIS A 341 -1.05 5.66 7.55
CA HIS A 341 0.13 5.97 8.36
C HIS A 341 1.31 5.16 7.80
N THR A 342 2.33 5.84 7.27
CA THR A 342 3.53 5.23 6.69
C THR A 342 4.79 5.56 7.49
N THR A 343 5.48 4.55 8.02
CA THR A 343 6.83 4.65 8.59
C THR A 343 7.86 4.29 7.53
N HIS A 344 8.92 5.09 7.41
CA HIS A 344 9.99 4.91 6.42
C HIS A 344 11.21 4.23 7.04
N ALA A 345 11.61 3.08 6.50
CA ALA A 345 12.73 2.31 7.04
C ALA A 345 14.07 3.07 6.99
N ASN A 346 14.26 3.90 5.98
CA ASN A 346 15.47 4.70 5.78
C ASN A 346 15.47 6.05 6.51
N SER A 347 14.42 6.39 7.27
CA SER A 347 14.46 7.57 8.13
C SER A 347 15.20 7.23 9.42
N CYS A 348 16.21 8.04 9.77
CA CYS A 348 17.04 7.88 10.97
C CYS A 348 16.78 9.01 12.00
N ASP A 349 15.59 9.61 11.99
CA ASP A 349 15.25 10.71 12.88
C ASP A 349 15.33 10.30 14.36
N GLY A 350 15.83 11.21 15.20
CA GLY A 350 15.95 10.98 16.65
C GLY A 350 16.93 9.86 17.03
N ASN A 351 17.95 9.62 16.19
CA ASN A 351 18.93 8.53 16.31
C ASN A 351 18.32 7.12 16.24
N SER A 352 17.04 6.99 15.89
CA SER A 352 16.39 5.69 15.76
C SER A 352 16.53 5.18 14.34
N THR A 353 17.18 4.03 14.17
CA THR A 353 17.22 3.31 12.88
C THR A 353 16.25 2.13 12.85
N GLU A 354 15.75 1.71 14.01
CA GLU A 354 15.03 0.44 14.21
C GLU A 354 13.65 0.38 13.57
N GLN A 355 13.40 -0.67 12.78
CA GLN A 355 12.07 -1.00 12.31
C GLN A 355 11.79 -2.46 12.65
N HIS A 356 10.81 -2.70 13.54
CA HIS A 356 10.21 -4.03 13.69
C HIS A 356 9.69 -4.54 12.33
N VAL A 357 10.04 -5.78 11.99
CA VAL A 357 9.62 -6.48 10.78
C VAL A 357 8.97 -7.79 11.20
N ALA A 358 7.72 -7.98 10.80
CA ALA A 358 6.93 -9.18 11.08
C ALA A 358 7.18 -10.26 10.02
N SER A 359 7.40 -9.91 8.75
CA SER A 359 7.73 -10.91 7.72
C SER A 359 9.04 -11.65 8.02
N ASN A 360 9.05 -12.97 7.84
CA ASN A 360 10.26 -13.80 7.88
C ASN A 360 10.98 -13.85 6.53
N SER A 361 10.29 -13.47 5.45
CA SER A 361 10.83 -13.45 4.09
C SER A 361 11.50 -12.11 3.75
N CYS A 362 11.32 -11.08 4.59
CA CYS A 362 11.91 -9.76 4.38
C CYS A 362 13.44 -9.78 4.39
N GLN A 363 14.04 -9.34 3.27
CA GLN A 363 15.47 -9.07 3.12
C GLN A 363 15.81 -7.63 3.51
N LEU A 364 15.00 -6.66 3.05
CA LEU A 364 15.21 -5.24 3.29
C LEU A 364 13.85 -4.53 3.44
N PRO A 365 13.52 -3.96 4.62
CA PRO A 365 12.28 -3.20 4.79
C PRO A 365 12.36 -1.85 4.05
N ILE A 366 11.25 -1.43 3.45
CA ILE A 366 11.13 -0.13 2.77
C ILE A 366 10.15 0.75 3.53
N TYR A 367 8.93 0.25 3.69
CA TYR A 367 7.86 0.91 4.43
C TYR A 367 7.23 -0.05 5.41
N ARG A 368 6.64 0.56 6.42
CA ARG A 368 5.57 -0.07 7.16
C ARG A 368 4.35 0.83 7.10
N VAL A 369 3.19 0.24 6.84
CA VAL A 369 1.93 0.94 6.75
C VAL A 369 0.97 0.39 7.79
N ILE A 370 0.49 1.25 8.69
CA ILE A 370 -0.48 0.86 9.72
C ILE A 370 -1.83 1.44 9.35
N LEU A 371 -2.79 0.55 9.12
CA LEU A 371 -4.17 0.89 8.78
C LEU A 371 -4.97 0.86 10.07
N TRP A 372 -5.01 1.99 10.75
CA TRP A 372 -5.64 2.10 12.07
C TRP A 372 -7.15 1.99 12.01
N TYR A 373 -7.77 1.34 12.99
CA TYR A 373 -9.22 1.29 13.15
C TYR A 373 -9.81 2.68 13.45
N ASN A 374 -9.09 3.53 14.19
CA ASN A 374 -9.52 4.91 14.47
C ASN A 374 -9.30 5.90 13.31
N ASN A 375 -8.74 5.44 12.19
CA ASN A 375 -8.70 6.22 10.95
C ASN A 375 -9.93 5.84 10.08
N PRO A 376 -10.95 6.70 9.97
CA PRO A 376 -12.16 6.40 9.21
C PRO A 376 -11.94 6.41 7.69
N TYR A 377 -10.83 6.98 7.22
CA TYR A 377 -10.55 7.22 5.79
C TYR A 377 -9.59 6.18 5.20
N HIS A 378 -9.60 4.97 5.74
CA HIS A 378 -9.00 3.80 5.10
C HIS A 378 -9.97 2.62 5.23
N PHE A 379 -10.29 1.94 4.14
CA PHE A 379 -11.32 0.88 4.17
C PHE A 379 -10.90 -0.42 4.87
N LEU A 380 -9.66 -0.51 5.35
CA LEU A 380 -9.12 -1.68 6.06
C LEU A 380 -8.64 -1.31 7.45
N THR A 381 -8.46 -2.36 8.25
CA THR A 381 -7.74 -2.32 9.52
C THR A 381 -6.67 -3.42 9.49
N ALA A 382 -5.40 -3.04 9.50
CA ALA A 382 -4.30 -3.98 9.27
C ALA A 382 -2.93 -3.41 9.67
N TRP A 383 -1.96 -4.31 9.81
CA TRP A 383 -0.54 -4.02 9.69
C TRP A 383 -0.05 -4.46 8.33
N VAL A 384 0.75 -3.63 7.66
CA VAL A 384 1.25 -3.89 6.31
C VAL A 384 2.74 -3.56 6.26
N GLU A 385 3.51 -4.38 5.56
CA GLU A 385 4.91 -4.10 5.26
C GLU A 385 5.09 -3.97 3.74
N ALA A 386 6.09 -3.21 3.34
CA ALA A 386 6.61 -3.25 1.98
C ALA A 386 8.12 -3.46 2.08
N SER A 387 8.60 -4.56 1.52
CA SER A 387 9.99 -5.01 1.65
C SER A 387 10.52 -5.54 0.33
N ILE A 388 11.83 -5.61 0.22
CA ILE A 388 12.49 -6.54 -0.70
C ILE A 388 12.56 -7.90 -0.02
N SER A 389 12.27 -8.97 -0.76
CA SER A 389 12.09 -10.32 -0.23
C SER A 389 13.21 -11.26 -0.59
N THR A 390 13.47 -12.20 0.29
CA THR A 390 14.27 -13.40 0.03
C THR A 390 13.49 -14.46 -0.76
N GLY A 391 12.17 -14.28 -0.95
CA GLY A 391 11.27 -15.29 -1.53
C GLY A 391 10.80 -16.35 -0.53
N GLY A 392 11.46 -16.47 0.62
CA GLY A 392 11.13 -17.46 1.65
C GLY A 392 11.19 -18.91 1.16
N PRO A 393 10.71 -19.87 1.97
CA PRO A 393 10.78 -21.29 1.61
C PRO A 393 9.78 -21.70 0.53
N SER A 394 8.65 -20.99 0.35
CA SER A 394 7.64 -21.35 -0.67
C SER A 394 7.87 -20.71 -2.03
N GLN A 395 8.62 -19.60 -2.13
CA GLN A 395 8.86 -18.91 -3.40
C GLN A 395 10.35 -18.50 -3.60
N PRO A 396 11.31 -19.43 -3.45
CA PRO A 396 12.76 -19.12 -3.48
C PRO A 396 13.24 -18.50 -4.80
N GLU A 397 12.51 -18.69 -5.90
CA GLU A 397 12.79 -18.09 -7.20
C GLU A 397 12.49 -16.59 -7.28
N LYS A 398 11.84 -16.00 -6.28
CA LYS A 398 11.44 -14.60 -6.21
C LYS A 398 12.37 -13.73 -5.35
N VAL A 399 13.62 -14.14 -5.24
CA VAL A 399 14.66 -13.35 -4.56
C VAL A 399 14.72 -11.92 -5.08
N ASP A 400 14.98 -10.98 -4.19
CA ASP A 400 14.96 -9.55 -4.44
C ASP A 400 13.61 -9.00 -4.95
N GLY A 401 12.53 -9.79 -4.97
CA GLY A 401 11.18 -9.32 -5.33
C GLY A 401 10.58 -8.34 -4.32
N VAL A 402 9.64 -7.49 -4.76
CA VAL A 402 8.86 -6.65 -3.85
C VAL A 402 7.85 -7.54 -3.15
N GLU A 403 7.89 -7.56 -1.83
CA GLU A 403 6.94 -8.25 -0.97
C GLU A 403 6.05 -7.23 -0.27
N HIS A 404 4.76 -7.56 -0.18
CA HIS A 404 3.74 -6.74 0.46
C HIS A 404 2.89 -7.59 1.42
N PRO A 405 3.42 -7.99 2.59
CA PRO A 405 2.69 -8.79 3.55
C PRO A 405 1.73 -7.91 4.36
N MET A 406 0.53 -8.42 4.60
CA MET A 406 -0.54 -7.74 5.32
C MET A 406 -1.19 -8.67 6.34
N TRP A 407 -1.28 -8.20 7.58
CA TRP A 407 -2.03 -8.81 8.68
C TRP A 407 -3.28 -7.98 8.90
N GLY A 408 -4.36 -8.34 8.20
CA GLY A 408 -5.62 -7.60 8.21
C GLY A 408 -6.64 -8.21 9.15
N VAL A 409 -7.44 -7.37 9.80
CA VAL A 409 -8.65 -7.81 10.49
C VAL A 409 -9.75 -7.98 9.45
N SER A 410 -10.24 -9.20 9.27
CA SER A 410 -11.28 -9.53 8.28
C SER A 410 -12.18 -10.64 8.79
N SER A 411 -13.36 -10.73 8.22
CA SER A 411 -14.19 -11.92 8.36
C SER A 411 -13.80 -12.98 7.33
N ALA A 412 -14.17 -14.24 7.60
CA ALA A 412 -14.09 -15.33 6.62
C ALA A 412 -15.32 -15.41 5.71
N SER A 413 -16.23 -14.44 5.75
CA SER A 413 -17.43 -14.47 4.90
C SER A 413 -17.07 -14.29 3.42
N PRO A 414 -17.88 -14.83 2.49
CA PRO A 414 -17.69 -14.63 1.06
C PRO A 414 -17.57 -13.16 0.66
N LEU A 415 -18.33 -12.25 1.30
CA LEU A 415 -18.27 -10.82 1.01
C LEU A 415 -16.94 -10.18 1.43
N ALA A 416 -16.25 -10.63 2.49
CA ALA A 416 -15.02 -9.98 2.95
C ALA A 416 -13.73 -10.68 2.49
N ALA A 417 -13.74 -12.02 2.47
CA ALA A 417 -12.57 -12.83 2.18
C ALA A 417 -12.54 -13.39 0.76
N GLY A 418 -13.70 -13.48 0.08
CA GLY A 418 -13.77 -14.04 -1.27
C GLY A 418 -12.95 -13.20 -2.25
N ARG A 419 -12.06 -13.84 -3.02
CA ARG A 419 -11.19 -13.15 -4.00
C ARG A 419 -11.95 -12.36 -5.06
N ALA A 420 -13.13 -12.84 -5.46
CA ALA A 420 -14.01 -12.15 -6.40
C ALA A 420 -14.86 -11.06 -5.73
N SER A 421 -14.70 -10.84 -4.42
CA SER A 421 -15.42 -9.80 -3.71
C SER A 421 -14.91 -8.42 -4.12
N LEU A 422 -15.84 -7.47 -4.18
CA LEU A 422 -15.55 -6.05 -4.33
C LEU A 422 -15.14 -5.38 -3.01
N THR A 423 -15.03 -6.15 -1.91
CA THR A 423 -14.81 -5.62 -0.55
C THR A 423 -13.80 -6.45 0.24
N GLY A 424 -13.34 -5.89 1.36
CA GLY A 424 -12.52 -6.59 2.35
C GLY A 424 -11.08 -6.89 1.88
N LEU A 425 -10.52 -8.01 2.34
CA LEU A 425 -9.19 -8.46 1.92
C LEU A 425 -9.23 -9.23 0.59
N GLY A 426 -10.38 -9.80 0.21
CA GLY A 426 -10.51 -10.49 -1.07
C GLY A 426 -10.23 -9.59 -2.28
N VAL A 427 -10.71 -8.33 -2.25
CA VAL A 427 -10.39 -7.36 -3.30
C VAL A 427 -8.90 -7.02 -3.33
N ILE A 428 -8.22 -6.99 -2.18
CA ILE A 428 -6.78 -6.71 -2.09
C ILE A 428 -5.97 -7.81 -2.77
N ASP A 429 -6.31 -9.07 -2.56
CA ASP A 429 -5.66 -10.20 -3.23
C ASP A 429 -5.74 -10.03 -4.76
N SER A 430 -6.93 -9.71 -5.29
CA SER A 430 -7.12 -9.50 -6.73
C SER A 430 -6.43 -8.25 -7.27
N PHE A 431 -6.32 -7.22 -6.43
CA PHE A 431 -5.85 -5.90 -6.82
C PHE A 431 -4.33 -5.85 -6.98
N PHE A 432 -3.61 -6.43 -6.03
CA PHE A 432 -2.16 -6.43 -6.05
C PHE A 432 -1.56 -7.42 -7.05
N ASP A 433 -2.32 -8.45 -7.43
CA ASP A 433 -2.03 -9.31 -8.59
C ASP A 433 -1.84 -8.48 -9.87
N TYR A 434 -2.57 -7.37 -9.99
CA TYR A 434 -2.48 -6.43 -11.10
C TYR A 434 -1.41 -5.35 -10.88
N TRP A 435 -1.46 -4.66 -9.73
CA TRP A 435 -0.64 -3.46 -9.56
C TRP A 435 0.84 -3.72 -9.28
N LEU A 436 1.19 -4.76 -8.51
CA LEU A 436 2.60 -5.02 -8.17
C LEU A 436 3.47 -5.31 -9.41
N PRO A 437 3.02 -6.08 -10.41
CA PRO A 437 3.71 -6.20 -11.69
C PRO A 437 3.98 -4.85 -12.38
N VAL A 438 3.00 -3.95 -12.36
CA VAL A 438 3.09 -2.61 -12.96
C VAL A 438 4.14 -1.76 -12.24
N LEU A 439 4.20 -1.81 -10.91
CA LEU A 439 5.23 -1.13 -10.13
C LEU A 439 6.63 -1.64 -10.50
N VAL A 440 6.82 -2.97 -10.52
CA VAL A 440 8.13 -3.58 -10.81
C VAL A 440 8.59 -3.31 -12.23
N HIS A 441 7.67 -3.27 -13.19
CA HIS A 441 7.95 -2.82 -14.56
C HIS A 441 8.57 -1.43 -14.57
N GLU A 442 7.97 -0.46 -13.88
CA GLU A 442 8.48 0.91 -13.87
C GLU A 442 9.82 1.03 -13.11
N VAL A 443 10.05 0.18 -12.10
CA VAL A 443 11.36 0.06 -11.44
C VAL A 443 12.44 -0.42 -12.42
N ARG A 444 12.21 -1.53 -13.15
CA ARG A 444 13.14 -2.05 -14.18
C ARG A 444 13.38 -1.03 -15.29
N TYR A 445 12.30 -0.43 -15.80
CA TYR A 445 12.39 0.63 -16.79
C TYR A 445 13.28 1.79 -16.28
N SER A 446 13.03 2.26 -15.06
CA SER A 446 13.78 3.36 -14.45
C SER A 446 15.27 3.02 -14.29
N HIS A 447 15.58 1.82 -13.78
CA HIS A 447 16.95 1.34 -13.63
C HIS A 447 17.69 1.38 -14.97
N HIS A 448 17.12 0.82 -16.03
CA HIS A 448 17.78 0.78 -17.33
C HIS A 448 17.91 2.14 -18.00
N ARG A 449 16.96 3.05 -17.79
CA ARG A 449 17.10 4.45 -18.23
C ARG A 449 18.24 5.16 -17.50
N MET A 450 18.38 4.93 -16.20
CA MET A 450 19.49 5.48 -15.40
C MET A 450 20.85 4.90 -15.81
N ALA A 451 20.87 3.64 -16.27
CA ALA A 451 22.05 3.00 -16.85
C ALA A 451 22.39 3.45 -18.28
N GLY A 452 21.67 4.43 -18.84
CA GLY A 452 21.96 5.02 -20.15
C GLY A 452 21.32 4.34 -21.35
N LYS A 453 20.48 3.31 -21.17
CA LYS A 453 19.76 2.67 -22.29
C LYS A 453 18.75 3.62 -22.92
N SER A 454 18.49 3.46 -24.22
CA SER A 454 17.45 4.22 -24.93
C SER A 454 16.05 3.94 -24.36
N HIS A 455 15.07 4.78 -24.72
CA HIS A 455 13.70 4.60 -24.23
C HIS A 455 13.11 3.26 -24.67
N GLN A 456 13.32 2.91 -25.95
CA GLN A 456 12.84 1.68 -26.56
C GLN A 456 13.50 0.45 -25.94
N GLU A 457 14.82 0.46 -25.74
CA GLU A 457 15.54 -0.66 -25.11
C GLU A 457 15.10 -0.88 -23.67
N ALA A 458 15.04 0.18 -22.85
CA ALA A 458 14.62 0.08 -21.46
C ALA A 458 13.18 -0.41 -21.32
N LEU A 459 12.29 0.07 -22.20
CA LEU A 459 10.89 -0.37 -22.25
C LEU A 459 10.78 -1.83 -22.68
N GLN A 460 11.53 -2.25 -23.70
CA GLN A 460 11.54 -3.63 -24.16
C GLN A 460 11.97 -4.59 -23.05
N ILE A 461 13.06 -4.29 -22.34
CA ILE A 461 13.53 -5.13 -21.23
C ILE A 461 12.48 -5.22 -20.13
N ALA A 462 11.87 -4.10 -19.75
CA ALA A 462 10.82 -4.10 -18.74
C ALA A 462 9.59 -4.91 -19.19
N ASN A 463 9.19 -4.81 -20.46
CA ASN A 463 8.08 -5.55 -21.06
C ASN A 463 8.35 -7.06 -21.16
N ASP A 464 9.59 -7.46 -21.43
CA ASP A 464 10.01 -8.86 -21.54
C ASP A 464 10.01 -9.56 -20.18
N MET A 465 10.24 -8.80 -19.11
CA MET A 465 10.19 -9.29 -17.72
C MET A 465 8.87 -9.01 -17.01
N TYR A 466 7.90 -8.40 -17.71
CA TYR A 466 6.56 -8.18 -17.17
C TYR A 466 5.81 -9.50 -17.08
N GLN A 467 5.34 -9.82 -15.87
CA GLN A 467 4.55 -11.01 -15.61
C GLN A 467 3.38 -10.62 -14.73
N GLU A 468 2.19 -10.74 -15.27
CA GLU A 468 0.99 -10.74 -14.46
C GLU A 468 0.78 -12.05 -13.76
N VAL A 469 0.01 -11.97 -12.71
CA VAL A 469 -0.14 -13.05 -11.75
C VAL A 469 -1.62 -13.24 -11.47
N HIS A 470 -2.06 -14.50 -11.44
CA HIS A 470 -3.31 -14.86 -10.79
C HIS A 470 -3.00 -15.80 -9.61
N SER A 471 -2.91 -15.27 -8.40
CA SER A 471 -2.40 -16.01 -7.25
C SER A 471 -3.51 -16.52 -6.32
N LYS A 472 -4.17 -17.64 -6.66
CA LYS A 472 -5.24 -18.20 -5.79
C LYS A 472 -4.76 -18.61 -4.40
N ASP A 473 -3.47 -18.82 -4.23
CA ASP A 473 -2.80 -19.42 -3.08
C ASP A 473 -1.68 -18.53 -2.48
N GLY A 474 -1.59 -17.25 -2.88
CA GLY A 474 -0.48 -16.36 -2.50
C GLY A 474 0.87 -16.69 -3.18
N ILE A 475 0.91 -17.72 -4.03
CA ILE A 475 2.06 -18.09 -4.85
C ILE A 475 1.77 -17.65 -6.29
N SER A 476 2.56 -16.72 -6.81
CA SER A 476 2.28 -16.19 -8.15
C SER A 476 2.63 -17.22 -9.22
N ARG A 477 1.69 -17.54 -10.10
CA ARG A 477 1.99 -18.18 -11.38
C ARG A 477 1.73 -17.18 -12.51
N PRO A 478 2.63 -17.06 -13.49
CA PRO A 478 2.43 -16.16 -14.63
C PRO A 478 1.11 -16.47 -15.33
N ILE A 479 0.31 -15.44 -15.61
CA ILE A 479 -0.79 -15.54 -16.58
C ILE A 479 -0.15 -15.52 -17.99
N ALA A 480 -0.68 -16.31 -18.92
CA ALA A 480 -0.20 -16.34 -20.31
C ALA A 480 -0.45 -14.99 -21.03
N ASP A 481 -1.51 -14.29 -20.66
CA ASP A 481 -1.93 -13.01 -21.22
C ASP A 481 -1.45 -11.84 -20.34
N LYS A 482 -0.95 -10.76 -20.98
CA LYS A 482 -0.49 -9.51 -20.31
C LYS A 482 -1.66 -8.50 -20.19
N VAL A 483 -2.62 -8.75 -19.29
CA VAL A 483 -3.78 -7.90 -18.92
C VAL A 483 -3.43 -6.66 -18.09
N GLY A 484 -3.24 -5.50 -18.71
CA GLY A 484 -2.94 -4.24 -18.02
C GLY A 484 -1.86 -3.41 -18.68
N LEU A 485 -1.02 -4.05 -19.49
CA LEU A 485 -0.04 -3.37 -20.32
C LEU A 485 -0.73 -2.49 -21.39
N ASP A 486 -1.95 -2.85 -21.78
CA ASP A 486 -2.82 -2.13 -22.72
C ASP A 486 -3.27 -0.76 -22.18
N GLN A 487 -3.31 -0.57 -20.86
CA GLN A 487 -3.63 0.73 -20.25
C GLN A 487 -2.52 1.79 -20.44
N TYR A 488 -1.34 1.40 -20.94
CA TYR A 488 -0.26 2.32 -21.27
C TYR A 488 -0.45 3.02 -22.64
N HIS A 489 -1.58 2.82 -23.31
CA HIS A 489 -1.89 3.49 -24.58
C HIS A 489 -2.66 4.82 -24.37
N GLY A 490 -2.05 5.93 -24.78
CA GLY A 490 -2.81 7.10 -25.26
C GLY A 490 -3.08 8.25 -24.29
N ASP A 491 -3.87 8.05 -23.24
CA ASP A 491 -4.62 9.17 -22.63
C ASP A 491 -4.06 9.64 -21.28
N SER A 492 -3.43 10.83 -21.24
CA SER A 492 -2.83 11.41 -20.03
C SER A 492 -3.38 12.81 -19.74
N ALA A 493 -3.61 13.13 -18.45
CA ALA A 493 -4.02 14.46 -17.97
C ALA A 493 -2.94 15.55 -18.09
N TYR A 494 -1.93 15.36 -18.94
CA TYR A 494 -0.79 16.26 -19.10
C TYR A 494 -1.19 17.63 -19.67
N ASP A 495 -2.26 17.69 -20.46
CA ASP A 495 -2.75 18.93 -21.06
C ASP A 495 -3.16 19.97 -19.99
N ASP A 496 -3.49 19.53 -18.77
CA ASP A 496 -3.82 20.39 -17.62
C ASP A 496 -2.59 21.10 -17.00
N TYR A 497 -1.36 20.76 -17.42
CA TYR A 497 -0.14 21.35 -16.88
C TYR A 497 0.44 22.48 -17.73
N GLY A 498 -0.16 22.81 -18.87
CA GLY A 498 0.26 23.94 -19.72
C GLY A 498 1.72 23.87 -20.19
N LEU A 499 2.36 22.69 -20.10
CA LEU A 499 3.72 22.48 -20.56
C LEU A 499 3.69 22.25 -22.08
N PRO A 500 4.60 22.88 -22.86
CA PRO A 500 4.62 22.72 -24.30
C PRO A 500 4.71 21.25 -24.66
N LYS A 501 3.83 20.81 -25.58
CA LYS A 501 3.91 19.46 -26.16
C LYS A 501 5.35 19.28 -26.64
N GLN A 502 6.05 18.29 -26.07
CA GLN A 502 7.27 17.84 -26.70
C GLN A 502 6.84 17.29 -28.04
N VAL A 503 7.15 18.06 -29.09
CA VAL A 503 6.97 17.63 -30.47
C VAL A 503 7.82 16.38 -30.60
N THR A 504 7.19 15.22 -30.65
CA THR A 504 7.82 14.00 -31.15
C THR A 504 8.29 14.30 -32.56
N VAL A 505 9.61 14.38 -32.72
CA VAL A 505 10.28 14.46 -34.02
C VAL A 505 10.29 13.08 -34.64
#